data_AF-A0A6M5YLC7-F1
#
_entry.id   AF-A0A6M5YLC7-F1
#
_cell.length_a   1.000
_cell.length_b   1.000
_cell.length_c   1.000
_cell.angle_alpha   90.00
_cell.angle_beta   90.00
_cell.angle_gamma   90.00
#
_symmetry.space_group_name_H-M   'P 1'
#
loop_
_entity.id
_entity.type
_entity.pdbx_description
1 polymer ?
#
loop_
_entity_poly.entity_id
_entity_poly.type
_entity_poly.pdbx_seq_one_letter_code
_entity_poly.pdbx_strand_id
1 'polypeptide(L)'
;MYCPHCGRTLVESGGKFFCYPGQACFAGGVAAALRERFPAPRPAAPEFEVGCRPDEWWCPGCGVPLGEGSACSVCGGTIADLRVRLVELAPHRDENGSWAWGHS
;
A
#
# COMPACT_ATOMS: atom_id res chain seq x y z
N MET A 1 -1.86 7.49 6.16
CA MET A 1 -1.34 6.13 5.87
C MET A 1 -0.90 6.11 4.41
N TYR A 2 -0.04 5.18 4.03
CA TYR A 2 0.49 5.04 2.67
C TYR A 2 -0.06 3.80 1.96
N CYS A 3 -0.11 3.84 0.63
CA CYS A 3 -0.64 2.79 -0.22
C CYS A 3 0.37 1.63 -0.26
N PRO A 4 -0.02 0.40 0.09
CA PRO A 4 0.87 -0.76 0.03
C PRO A 4 1.43 -1.07 -1.36
N HIS A 5 0.76 -0.64 -2.42
CA HIS A 5 1.15 -0.91 -3.81
C HIS A 5 2.11 0.12 -4.40
N CYS A 6 2.08 1.38 -3.94
CA CYS A 6 2.85 2.45 -4.59
C CYS A 6 3.46 3.49 -3.65
N GLY A 7 3.31 3.35 -2.34
CA GLY A 7 3.87 4.27 -1.36
C GLY A 7 3.20 5.64 -1.26
N ARG A 8 2.24 5.96 -2.14
CA ARG A 8 1.52 7.24 -2.13
C ARG A 8 0.51 7.32 -0.98
N THR A 9 0.18 8.51 -0.53
CA THR A 9 -0.78 8.71 0.57
C THR A 9 -2.17 8.15 0.25
N LEU A 10 -2.73 7.40 1.20
CA LEU A 10 -4.12 6.97 1.19
C LEU A 10 -5.01 8.03 1.79
N VAL A 11 -6.17 8.24 1.17
CA VAL A 11 -7.25 9.07 1.72
C VAL A 11 -8.30 8.17 2.35
N GLU A 12 -8.71 8.51 3.56
CA GLU A 12 -9.78 7.81 4.27
C GLU A 12 -11.13 8.46 3.98
N SER A 13 -12.13 7.65 3.63
CA SER A 13 -13.51 8.11 3.51
C SER A 13 -14.48 6.96 3.75
N GLY A 14 -15.48 7.16 4.61
CA GLY A 14 -16.50 6.14 4.91
C GLY A 14 -15.94 4.81 5.41
N GLY A 15 -14.85 4.84 6.19
CA GLY A 15 -14.18 3.64 6.73
C GLY A 15 -13.30 2.88 5.74
N LYS A 16 -13.23 3.30 4.48
CA LYS A 16 -12.37 2.72 3.43
C LYS A 16 -11.13 3.59 3.21
N PHE A 17 -10.11 2.99 2.60
CA PHE A 17 -8.97 3.74 2.07
C PHE A 17 -9.02 3.82 0.55
N PHE A 18 -8.59 4.95 0.03
CA PHE A 18 -8.52 5.24 -1.40
C PHE A 18 -7.10 5.65 -1.78
N CYS A 19 -6.55 5.00 -2.79
CA CYS A 19 -5.38 5.48 -3.51
C CYS A 19 -5.87 6.10 -4.82
N TYR A 20 -6.03 7.43 -4.86
CA TYR A 20 -6.52 8.12 -6.06
C TYR A 20 -5.61 7.93 -7.28
N PRO A 21 -4.28 8.04 -7.17
CA PRO A 21 -3.40 7.82 -8.31
C PRO A 21 -3.49 6.39 -8.86
N GLY A 22 -3.67 5.40 -7.97
CA GLY A 22 -3.83 4.01 -8.36
C GLY A 22 -5.24 3.57 -8.71
N GLN A 23 -6.21 4.48 -8.59
CA GLN A 23 -7.66 4.19 -8.66
C GLN A 23 -8.09 2.97 -7.82
N ALA A 24 -7.41 2.74 -6.69
CA ALA A 24 -7.62 1.58 -5.85
C ALA A 24 -8.47 1.94 -4.62
N CYS A 25 -9.45 1.07 -4.32
CA CYS A 25 -10.26 1.16 -3.11
C CYS A 25 -10.01 -0.09 -2.26
N PHE A 26 -9.60 0.11 -1.01
CA PHE A 26 -9.35 -0.98 -0.08
C PHE A 26 -10.65 -1.32 0.63
N ALA A 27 -11.11 -2.58 0.47
CA ALA A 27 -12.29 -3.10 1.14
C ALA A 27 -12.20 -2.89 2.67
N GLY A 28 -13.36 -2.75 3.34
CA GLY A 28 -13.42 -2.39 4.75
C GLY A 28 -12.60 -3.29 5.68
N GLY A 29 -12.56 -4.59 5.42
CA GLY A 29 -11.73 -5.53 6.19
C GLY A 29 -10.22 -5.30 6.03
N VAL A 30 -9.77 -4.95 4.83
CA VAL A 30 -8.35 -4.60 4.59
C VAL A 30 -8.03 -3.25 5.24
N ALA A 31 -8.93 -2.28 5.13
CA ALA A 31 -8.74 -0.97 5.79
C ALA A 31 -8.68 -1.11 7.32
N ALA A 32 -9.52 -1.95 7.92
CA ALA A 32 -9.49 -2.22 9.35
C ALA A 32 -8.16 -2.87 9.79
N ALA A 33 -7.71 -3.93 9.10
CA ALA A 33 -6.44 -4.59 9.39
C ALA A 33 -5.24 -3.63 9.27
N LEU A 34 -5.26 -2.77 8.25
CA LEU A 34 -4.24 -1.74 8.07
C LEU A 34 -4.25 -0.72 9.22
N ARG A 35 -5.41 -0.24 9.67
CA ARG A 35 -5.51 0.68 10.82
C ARG A 35 -4.98 0.07 12.10
N GLU A 36 -5.37 -1.18 12.38
CA GLU A 36 -4.95 -1.89 13.59
C GLU A 36 -3.42 -2.05 13.63
N ARG A 37 -2.81 -2.42 12.51
CA ARG A 37 -1.36 -2.67 12.44
C ARG A 37 -0.51 -1.40 12.28
N PHE A 38 -1.08 -0.35 11.67
CA PHE A 38 -0.38 0.90 11.38
C PHE A 38 -1.20 2.11 11.86
N PRO A 39 -1.36 2.30 13.19
CA PRO A 39 -2.32 3.25 13.76
C PRO A 39 -1.99 4.73 13.54
N ALA A 40 -0.73 5.06 13.27
CA ALA A 40 -0.30 6.43 12.98
C ALA A 40 0.67 6.46 11.80
N PRO A 41 0.41 7.28 10.75
CA PRO A 41 1.39 7.50 9.71
C PRO A 41 2.60 8.23 10.30
N ARG A 42 3.79 7.72 10.01
CA ARG A 42 5.06 8.42 10.24
C ARG A 42 5.36 9.31 9.04
N PRO A 43 6.15 10.38 9.20
CA PRO A 43 6.64 11.12 8.04
C PRO A 43 7.33 10.16 7.06
N ALA A 44 6.92 10.20 5.79
CA ALA A 44 7.62 9.47 4.74
C ALA A 44 9.08 9.91 4.71
N ALA A 45 9.99 8.95 4.61
CA ALA A 45 11.38 9.27 4.32
C ALA A 45 11.43 9.93 2.92
N PRO A 46 12.02 11.13 2.78
CA PRO A 46 11.99 11.91 1.54
C PRO A 46 12.80 11.28 0.39
N GLU A 47 13.47 10.17 0.66
CA GLU A 47 14.49 9.57 -0.21
C GLU A 47 13.92 8.58 -1.22
N PHE A 48 12.64 8.18 -1.10
CA PHE A 48 12.06 7.12 -1.92
C PHE A 48 11.18 7.68 -3.04
N GLU A 49 11.50 7.30 -4.28
CA GLU A 49 10.67 7.56 -5.43
C GLU A 49 9.43 6.67 -5.39
N VAL A 50 8.26 7.26 -5.14
CA VAL A 50 6.98 6.55 -5.07
C VAL A 50 6.50 6.09 -6.44
N GLY A 51 6.12 4.83 -6.58
CA GLY A 51 5.70 4.27 -7.85
C GLY A 51 5.14 2.85 -7.71
N CYS A 52 4.36 2.42 -8.71
CA CYS A 52 3.83 1.06 -8.74
C CYS A 52 4.85 0.17 -9.47
N ARG A 53 5.57 -0.69 -8.73
CA ARG A 53 6.42 -1.72 -9.33
C ARG A 53 5.84 -3.11 -9.01
N PRO A 54 5.83 -4.06 -9.97
CA PRO A 54 5.15 -5.36 -9.78
C PRO A 54 5.71 -6.19 -8.61
N ASP A 55 6.95 -5.98 -8.21
CA ASP A 55 7.62 -6.74 -7.16
C ASP A 55 7.86 -5.94 -5.87
N GLU A 56 7.43 -4.68 -5.84
CA GLU A 56 7.68 -3.77 -4.73
C GLU A 56 6.41 -3.52 -3.91
N TRP A 57 6.54 -3.70 -2.60
CA TRP A 57 5.50 -3.37 -1.65
C TRP A 57 5.96 -2.24 -0.74
N TRP A 58 5.03 -1.45 -0.25
CA TRP A 58 5.30 -0.27 0.54
C TRP A 58 4.70 -0.37 1.94
N CYS A 59 5.41 0.15 2.93
CA CYS A 59 4.94 0.15 4.31
C CYS A 59 3.78 1.14 4.47
N PRO A 60 2.59 0.69 4.94
CA PRO A 60 1.46 1.59 5.13
C PRO A 60 1.68 2.63 6.22
N GLY A 61 2.50 2.31 7.23
CA GLY A 61 2.84 3.22 8.32
C GLY A 61 3.92 4.24 7.95
N CYS A 62 4.91 3.86 7.15
CA CYS A 62 6.14 4.64 6.95
C CYS A 62 6.34 5.18 5.53
N GLY A 63 5.62 4.65 4.53
CA GLY A 63 5.78 5.08 3.14
C GLY A 63 7.15 4.72 2.54
N VAL A 64 7.80 3.66 3.04
CA VAL A 64 9.08 3.15 2.52
C VAL A 64 8.90 1.75 1.93
N PRO A 65 9.76 1.32 0.99
CA PRO A 65 9.73 -0.04 0.47
C PRO A 65 9.87 -1.08 1.59
N LEU A 66 9.13 -2.17 1.47
CA LEU A 66 9.21 -3.32 2.36
C LEU A 66 10.32 -4.26 1.88
N GLY A 67 11.05 -4.81 2.83
CA GLY A 67 12.09 -5.80 2.57
C GLY A 67 11.54 -7.22 2.47
N GLU A 68 12.43 -8.17 2.70
CA GLU A 68 12.10 -9.59 2.76
C GLU A 68 10.95 -9.88 3.74
N GLY A 69 10.06 -10.81 3.38
CA GLY A 69 8.87 -11.12 4.18
C GLY A 69 7.86 -9.96 4.27
N SER A 70 7.98 -8.96 3.40
CA SER A 70 7.13 -7.76 3.40
C SER A 70 7.16 -7.02 4.75
N ALA A 71 8.32 -7.00 5.39
CA ALA A 71 8.55 -6.32 6.66
C ALA A 71 9.17 -4.93 6.44
N CYS A 72 8.75 -3.96 7.26
CA CYS A 72 9.28 -2.61 7.22
C CYS A 72 10.54 -2.51 8.09
N SER A 73 11.64 -2.04 7.48
CA SER A 73 12.91 -1.78 8.19
C SER A 73 12.82 -0.67 9.25
N VAL A 74 11.82 0.22 9.15
CA VAL A 74 11.68 1.40 10.02
C VAL A 74 10.80 1.14 11.24
N CYS A 75 9.64 0.49 11.05
CA CYS A 75 8.67 0.27 12.14
C CYS A 75 8.49 -1.20 12.52
N GLY A 76 9.11 -2.14 11.81
CA GLY A 76 8.97 -3.58 12.04
C GLY A 76 7.62 -4.17 11.61
N GLY A 77 6.64 -3.35 11.21
CA GLY A 77 5.35 -3.82 10.74
C GLY A 77 5.45 -4.61 9.43
N THR A 78 4.57 -5.58 9.24
CA THR A 78 4.52 -6.44 8.04
C THR A 78 3.13 -6.42 7.41
N ILE A 79 3.04 -6.72 6.11
CA ILE A 79 1.77 -6.96 5.40
C ILE A 79 1.69 -8.36 4.77
N ALA A 80 2.59 -9.28 5.12
CA ALA A 80 2.72 -10.57 4.45
C ALA A 80 1.40 -11.35 4.31
N ASP A 81 0.62 -11.39 5.39
CA ASP A 81 -0.70 -12.03 5.49
C ASP A 81 -1.82 -11.26 4.75
N LEU A 82 -1.58 -10.00 4.39
CA LEU A 82 -2.54 -9.16 3.68
C LEU A 82 -2.31 -9.15 2.15
N ARG A 83 -1.16 -9.60 1.65
CA ARG A 83 -0.77 -9.47 0.23
C ARG A 83 -1.81 -10.03 -0.73
N VAL A 84 -2.30 -11.25 -0.50
CA VAL A 84 -3.30 -11.88 -1.39
C VAL A 84 -4.57 -11.02 -1.46
N ARG A 85 -5.08 -10.57 -0.31
CA ARG A 85 -6.25 -9.69 -0.25
C ARG A 85 -6.01 -8.34 -0.92
N LEU A 86 -4.79 -7.80 -0.80
CA LEU A 86 -4.40 -6.53 -1.43
C LEU A 86 -4.36 -6.63 -2.95
N VAL A 87 -3.90 -7.76 -3.49
CA VAL A 87 -3.89 -8.01 -4.94
C VAL A 87 -5.31 -8.22 -5.46
N GLU A 88 -6.10 -9.08 -4.80
CA GLU A 88 -7.41 -9.49 -5.30
C GLU A 88 -8.50 -8.42 -5.11
N LEU A 89 -8.49 -7.70 -3.99
CA LEU A 89 -9.60 -6.81 -3.60
C LEU A 89 -9.32 -5.33 -3.80
N ALA A 90 -8.07 -4.97 -4.11
CA ALA A 90 -7.66 -3.58 -4.33
C ALA A 90 -6.70 -3.50 -5.52
N PRO A 91 -7.17 -3.86 -6.74
CA PRO A 91 -6.32 -3.83 -7.91
C PRO A 91 -5.86 -2.40 -8.17
N HIS A 92 -4.57 -2.24 -8.41
CA HIS A 92 -3.91 -0.94 -8.49
C HIS A 92 -3.47 -0.68 -9.94
N ARG A 93 -3.88 0.46 -10.47
CA ARG A 93 -3.39 0.96 -11.76
C ARG A 93 -2.12 1.74 -11.57
N ASP A 94 -1.24 1.71 -12.56
CA ASP A 94 -0.12 2.65 -12.61
C ASP A 94 -0.63 4.06 -12.98
N GLU A 95 0.29 5.02 -13.01
CA GLU A 95 -0.02 6.41 -13.37
C GLU A 95 -0.48 6.61 -14.82
N ASN A 96 -0.25 5.62 -15.69
CA ASN A 96 -0.72 5.60 -17.07
C ASN A 96 -2.09 4.91 -17.20
N GLY A 97 -2.70 4.50 -16.08
CA GLY A 97 -3.99 3.82 -16.05
C GLY A 97 -3.92 2.35 -16.47
N SER A 98 -2.73 1.79 -16.68
CA SER A 98 -2.51 0.37 -16.97
C SER A 98 -2.58 -0.44 -15.68
N TRP A 99 -3.07 -1.67 -15.77
CA TRP A 99 -3.04 -2.56 -14.62
C TRP A 99 -1.60 -2.95 -14.34
N ALA A 100 -1.12 -2.72 -13.11
CA ALA A 100 0.25 -3.07 -12.71
C ALA A 100 0.53 -4.60 -12.72
N TRP A 101 -0.47 -5.41 -13.08
CA TRP A 101 -0.45 -6.87 -13.11
C TRP A 101 -0.98 -7.39 -14.45
N GLY A 102 -0.36 -6.97 -15.55
CA GLY A 102 -0.56 -7.58 -16.86
C GLY A 102 0.48 -8.68 -17.06
N HIS A 103 0.09 -9.94 -16.90
CA HIS A 103 0.82 -11.04 -17.52
C HIS A 103 0.70 -10.87 -19.04
N SER A 104 1.83 -10.68 -19.71
CA SER A 104 1.96 -10.92 -21.16
C SER A 104 1.65 -12.37 -21.52
#